data_AF-A0A2T2Y788-F1
#
_entry.id   AF-A0A2T2Y788-F1
#
_cell.length_a   1.000
_cell.length_b   1.000
_cell.length_c   1.000
_cell.angle_alpha   90.00
_cell.angle_beta   90.00
_cell.angle_gamma   90.00
#
_symmetry.space_group_name_H-M   'P 1'
#
loop_
_entity.id
_entity.type
_entity.pdbx_description
1 polymer ?
#
loop_
_entity_poly.entity_id
_entity_poly.type
_entity_poly.pdbx_seq_one_letter_code
_entity_poly.pdbx_strand_id
1 'polypeptide(L)' 'MSNKTGGRAFPCDSIVERDEVGHLHGFEVSSGGMTLRDYFAVKAMQGIISSECNYGAFSDLASDAYSIADAMLRAREES' A
#
# COMPACT_ATOMS: atom_id res chain seq x y z
N MET A 1 11.42 -15.02 -4.48
CA MET A 1 11.36 -14.12 -3.32
C MET A 1 9.93 -13.65 -3.21
N SER A 2 9.11 -14.25 -2.33
CA SER A 2 7.70 -13.88 -2.20
C SER A 2 7.58 -12.39 -1.87
N ASN A 3 6.79 -11.68 -2.66
CA ASN A 3 6.65 -10.23 -2.56
C ASN A 3 5.75 -9.92 -1.36
N LYS A 4 6.33 -9.98 -0.15
CA LYS A 4 5.63 -9.84 1.15
C LYS A 4 4.80 -8.56 1.30
N THR A 5 4.97 -7.62 0.38
CA THR A 5 4.33 -6.31 0.39
C THR A 5 3.13 -6.20 -0.55
N GLY A 6 2.86 -7.23 -1.37
CA GLY A 6 1.77 -7.24 -2.35
C GLY A 6 1.97 -6.32 -3.55
N GLY A 7 3.16 -5.74 -3.71
CA GLY A 7 3.47 -4.76 -4.76
C GLY A 7 3.07 -3.33 -4.39
N ARG A 8 2.92 -2.45 -5.40
CA ARG A 8 2.53 -1.05 -5.21
C ARG A 8 1.02 -0.95 -4.95
N ALA A 9 0.63 -0.14 -3.96
CA ALA A 9 -0.79 0.10 -3.66
C ALA A 9 -1.53 0.73 -4.86
N PHE A 10 -0.85 1.65 -5.55
CA PHE A 10 -1.32 2.30 -6.76
C PHE A 10 -0.25 2.11 -7.86
N PRO A 11 -0.34 1.02 -8.64
CA PRO A 11 0.61 0.76 -9.72
C PRO A 11 0.62 1.90 -10.75
N CYS A 12 1.81 2.42 -11.06
CA CYS A 12 2.02 3.43 -12.10
C CYS A 12 3.27 3.03 -12.91
N ASP A 13 3.09 2.41 -14.06
CA ASP A 13 4.22 1.76 -14.76
C ASP A 13 5.14 2.76 -15.47
N SER A 14 4.62 3.92 -15.89
CA SER A 14 5.42 4.98 -16.50
C SER A 14 4.74 6.35 -16.37
N ILE A 15 5.54 7.40 -16.16
CA ILE A 15 5.11 8.78 -16.40
C ILE A 15 5.44 9.12 -17.85
N VAL A 16 4.48 9.68 -18.57
CA VAL A 16 4.70 10.17 -19.94
C VAL A 16 4.69 11.70 -19.89
N GLU A 17 5.83 12.30 -20.20
CA GLU A 17 5.95 13.75 -20.36
C GLU A 17 5.92 14.14 -21.82
N ARG A 18 5.38 15.33 -22.10
CA ARG A 18 5.32 15.90 -23.44
C ARG A 18 6.32 17.05 -23.53
N ASP A 19 7.22 17.00 -24.51
CA ASP A 19 8.17 18.08 -24.74
C ASP A 19 7.49 19.30 -25.40
N GLU A 20 8.24 20.40 -25.54
CA GLU A 20 7.77 21.65 -26.15
C GLU A 20 7.37 21.49 -27.64
N VAL A 21 7.85 20.43 -28.30
CA VAL A 21 7.60 20.12 -29.72
C VAL A 21 6.44 19.13 -29.88
N GLY A 22 6.00 18.50 -28.79
CA GLY A 22 4.88 17.59 -28.72
C GLY A 22 5.22 16.09 -28.69
N HIS A 23 6.50 15.72 -28.62
CA HIS A 23 6.91 14.32 -28.48
C HIS A 23 6.68 13.80 -27.06
N LEU A 24 6.32 12.51 -26.97
CA LEU A 24 6.09 11.82 -25.71
C LEU A 24 7.35 11.09 -25.27
N HIS A 25 7.83 11.39 -24.07
CA HIS A 25 8.91 10.66 -23.40
C HIS A 25 8.36 9.88 -22.21
N GLY A 26 8.52 8.56 -22.23
CA GLY A 26 8.17 7.68 -21.13
C GLY A 26 9.33 7.52 -20.15
N PHE A 27 9.07 7.74 -18.87
CA PHE A 27 10.00 7.48 -17.77
C PHE A 27 9.45 6.35 -16.90
N GLU A 28 10.25 5.30 -16.69
CA GLU A 28 9.88 4.23 -15.76
C GLU A 28 9.86 4.76 -14.32
N VAL A 29 8.76 4.49 -13.61
CA VAL A 29 8.63 4.85 -12.20
C VAL A 29 8.91 3.60 -11.37
N SER A 30 10.19 3.32 -11.14
CA SER A 30 10.61 2.05 -10.52
C SER A 30 10.53 2.02 -9.00
N SER A 31 10.46 3.16 -8.31
CA SER A 31 10.71 3.21 -6.85
C SER A 31 9.80 4.12 -6.02
N GLY A 32 8.71 4.65 -6.56
CA GLY A 32 7.82 5.58 -5.85
C GLY A 32 6.55 4.94 -5.28
N GLY A 33 6.15 5.34 -4.06
CA GLY A 33 4.82 5.11 -3.51
C GLY A 33 4.74 4.15 -2.31
N MET A 34 3.52 3.96 -1.79
CA MET A 34 3.24 2.99 -0.72
C MET A 34 3.11 1.58 -1.27
N THR A 35 3.47 0.59 -0.46
CA THR A 35 3.16 -0.80 -0.77
C THR A 35 1.68 -1.11 -0.52
N LEU A 36 1.15 -2.15 -1.17
CA LEU A 36 -0.23 -2.58 -0.96
C LEU A 36 -0.48 -2.98 0.50
N ARG A 37 0.53 -3.58 1.14
CA ARG A 37 0.53 -3.88 2.58
C ARG A 37 0.34 -2.63 3.44
N ASP A 38 1.12 -1.58 3.17
CA ASP A 38 1.03 -0.33 3.94
C ASP A 38 -0.33 0.34 3.75
N TYR A 39 -0.87 0.29 2.54
CA TYR A 39 -2.21 0.83 2.26
C TYR A 39 -3.30 0.09 3.02
N PHE A 40 -3.27 -1.25 3.06
CA PHE A 40 -4.21 -2.03 3.87
C PHE A 40 -4.06 -1.77 5.36
N ALA A 41 -2.84 -1.65 5.87
CA ALA A 41 -2.59 -1.34 7.27
C ALA A 41 -3.18 0.04 7.64
N VAL A 42 -2.98 1.07 6.81
CA VAL A 42 -3.59 2.40 7.04
C VAL A 42 -5.11 2.32 7.06
N LYS A 43 -5.72 1.56 6.14
CA LYS A 43 -7.18 1.36 6.11
C LYS A 43 -7.70 0.64 7.35
N ALA A 44 -7.01 -0.41 7.79
CA ALA A 44 -7.35 -1.15 9.00
C ALA A 44 -7.25 -0.24 10.24
N MET A 45 -6.13 0.47 10.39
CA MET A 45 -5.90 1.41 11.47
C MET A 45 -6.97 2.49 11.52
N GLN A 46 -7.38 3.05 10.37
CA GLN A 46 -8.46 4.04 10.30
C GLN A 46 -9.79 3.48 10.84
N GLY A 47 -10.14 2.25 10.46
CA GLY A 47 -11.33 1.57 10.96
C GLY A 47 -11.28 1.33 12.47
N ILE A 48 -10.16 0.83 12.98
CA ILE A 48 -9.94 0.53 14.40
C ILE A 48 -10.01 1.80 15.27
N ILE A 49 -9.38 2.89 14.84
CA ILE A 49 -9.44 4.16 15.59
C ILE A 49 -10.88 4.70 15.64
N SER A 50 -11.67 4.45 14.60
CA SER A 50 -13.06 4.93 14.51
C SER A 50 -14.03 4.15 15.42
N SER A 51 -13.66 2.96 15.89
CA SER A 51 -14.53 2.08 16.68
C SER A 51 -14.39 2.23 18.21
N GLU A 52 -13.90 3.39 18.70
CA GLU A 52 -13.63 3.65 20.12
C GLU A 52 -12.72 2.59 20.79
N CYS A 53 -11.87 1.92 20.01
CA CYS A 53 -10.93 0.93 20.55
C CYS A 53 -9.87 1.63 21.41
N ASN A 54 -9.80 1.24 22.68
CA ASN A 54 -8.85 1.82 23.62
C ASN A 54 -7.57 0.96 23.66
N TYR A 55 -6.52 1.44 23.01
CA TYR A 55 -5.20 0.80 23.04
C TYR A 55 -4.34 1.39 24.16
N GLY A 56 -3.63 0.51 24.88
CA GLY A 56 -2.64 0.93 25.89
C GLY A 56 -1.38 1.54 25.28
N ALA A 57 -1.04 1.15 24.05
CA ALA A 57 0.08 1.69 23.29
C ALA A 57 -0.21 1.68 21.76
N PHE A 58 0.29 2.70 21.05
CA PHE A 58 0.14 2.76 19.58
C PHE A 58 0.89 1.64 18.83
N SER A 59 1.85 0.98 19.47
CA SER A 59 2.53 -0.20 18.92
C SER A 59 1.56 -1.36 18.68
N ASP A 60 0.58 -1.53 19.57
CA ASP A 60 -0.39 -2.62 19.50
C ASP A 60 -1.38 -2.37 18.36
N LEU A 61 -1.85 -1.12 18.22
CA LEU A 61 -2.67 -0.68 17.09
C LEU A 61 -1.95 -0.91 15.75
N ALA A 62 -0.67 -0.54 15.67
CA ALA A 62 0.13 -0.74 14.46
C ALA A 62 0.29 -2.24 14.15
N SER A 63 0.52 -3.07 15.18
CA SER A 63 0.63 -4.52 15.05
C SER A 63 -0.66 -5.15 14.51
N ASP A 64 -1.81 -4.77 15.05
CA ASP A 64 -3.11 -5.26 14.61
C ASP A 64 -3.42 -4.84 13.17
N ALA A 65 -3.13 -3.58 12.83
CA ALA A 65 -3.32 -3.05 11.49
C ALA A 65 -2.49 -3.81 10.43
N TYR A 66 -1.22 -4.08 10.71
CA TYR A 66 -0.38 -4.88 9.82
C TYR A 66 -0.79 -6.35 9.77
N SER A 67 -1.31 -6.90 10.86
CA SER A 67 -1.82 -8.29 10.88
C SER A 67 -3.05 -8.44 9.98
N ILE A 68 -3.95 -7.45 9.98
CA ILE A 68 -5.09 -7.40 9.05
C ILE A 68 -4.59 -7.27 7.60
N ALA A 69 -3.60 -6.40 7.34
CA ALA A 69 -3.03 -6.24 6.01
C ALA A 69 -2.43 -7.55 5.46
N ASP A 70 -1.69 -8.29 6.28
CA ASP A 70 -1.11 -9.57 5.91
C ASP A 70 -2.19 -10.63 5.64
N ALA A 71 -3.27 -10.63 6.42
CA ALA A 71 -4.42 -11.50 6.17
C ALA A 71 -5.10 -11.20 4.83
N MET A 72 -5.25 -9.92 4.46
CA MET A 72 -5.81 -9.52 3.17
C MET A 72 -4.93 -9.94 1.99
N LEU A 73 -3.60 -9.84 2.13
CA LEU A 73 -2.67 -10.30 1.08
C LEU A 73 -2.74 -11.81 0.88
N ARG A 74 -2.76 -12.60 1.96
CA ARG A 74 -2.90 -14.05 1.88
C ARG A 74 -4.22 -14.47 1.21
N ALA A 75 -5.34 -13.86 1.63
CA ALA A 75 -6.66 -14.16 1.05
C ALA A 75 -6.69 -13.92 -0.47
N ARG A 76 -5.93 -12.92 -0.95
CA ARG A 76 -5.77 -12.65 -2.38
C ARG A 76 -4.93 -13.71 -3.10
N GLU A 77 -3.89 -14.23 -2.47
CA GLU A 77 -3.05 -15.30 -3.06
C GLU A 77 -3.77 -16.66 -3.13
N GLU A 78 -4.79 -16.85 -2.28
CA GLU A 78 -5.63 -18.06 -2.25
C GLU A 78 -6.80 -18.02 -3.27
N SER A 79 -6.98 -16.92 -4.02
CA SER A 79 -8.03 -16.73 -5.03
C SER A 79 -7.49 -16.85 -6.46
#